data_AF-A0ABD3Y8S6-F1
#
_entry.id   AF-A0ABD3Y8S6-F1
#
_cell.length_a   1.000
_cell.length_b   1.000
_cell.length_c   1.000
_cell.angle_alpha   90.00
_cell.angle_beta   90.00
_cell.angle_gamma   90.00
#
_symmetry.space_group_name_H-M   'P 1'
#
loop_
_entity.id
_entity.type
_entity.pdbx_description
1 polymer ?
#
loop_
_entity_poly.entity_id
_entity_poly.type
_entity_poly.pdbx_seq_one_letter_code
_entity_poly.pdbx_strand_id
1 'polypeptide(L)' 'MNEKKLPDLSMYIDDARMIKKPELQKLLNISRSTLGRWIKAGHFPPPAHVINGRSMWHFQDYKNWLANKHTKAGK' A
#
# COMPACT_ATOMS: atom_id res chain seq x y z
N MET A 1 -3.26 37.50 -10.14
CA MET A 1 -3.03 36.17 -10.72
C MET A 1 -1.63 35.70 -10.35
N ASN A 2 -1.51 34.77 -9.41
CA ASN A 2 -0.44 33.75 -9.40
C ASN A 2 -0.76 32.75 -8.28
N GLU A 3 -1.58 31.76 -8.61
CA GLU A 3 -1.83 30.62 -7.73
C GLU A 3 -0.59 29.73 -7.82
N LYS A 4 0.40 30.01 -6.96
CA LYS A 4 1.49 29.06 -6.70
C LYS A 4 0.82 27.80 -6.16
N LYS A 5 0.57 26.81 -7.02
CA LYS A 5 0.25 25.45 -6.58
C LYS A 5 1.43 25.00 -5.73
N LEU A 6 1.24 25.03 -4.41
CA LEU A 6 2.17 24.44 -3.47
C LEU A 6 2.41 22.99 -3.91
N PRO A 7 3.65 22.47 -3.85
CA PRO A 7 3.87 21.06 -4.08
C PRO A 7 2.99 20.28 -3.10
N ASP A 8 2.28 19.29 -3.63
CA ASP A 8 1.42 18.41 -2.84
C ASP A 8 2.23 17.85 -1.66
N LEU A 9 1.90 18.28 -0.44
CA LEU A 9 2.60 17.92 0.79
C LEU A 9 2.59 16.39 1.01
N SER A 10 1.71 15.67 0.33
CA SER A 10 1.71 14.21 0.24
C SER A 10 3.05 13.63 -0.23
N MET A 11 3.89 14.38 -0.95
CA MET A 11 5.26 13.96 -1.31
C MET A 11 6.21 13.86 -0.10
N TYR A 12 5.95 14.59 0.99
CA TYR A 12 6.78 14.65 2.19
C TYR A 12 6.29 13.74 3.32
N ILE A 13 5.15 13.08 3.13
CA ILE A 13 4.54 12.19 4.12
C ILE A 13 4.74 10.77 3.59
N ASP A 14 5.61 10.01 4.24
CA ASP A 14 5.96 8.61 3.94
C ASP A 14 4.71 7.74 3.67
N ASP A 15 3.56 8.10 4.24
CA ASP A 15 2.26 7.44 4.09
C ASP A 15 1.64 7.46 2.71
N ALA A 16 1.76 8.57 1.97
CA ALA A 16 1.18 8.68 0.64
C ALA A 16 2.08 8.10 -0.45
N ARG A 17 3.32 7.68 -0.09
CA ARG A 17 4.25 7.04 -1.00
C ARG A 17 3.60 5.83 -1.67
N MET A 18 3.65 5.83 -2.99
CA MET A 18 3.15 4.72 -3.79
C MET A 18 4.14 3.55 -3.79
N ILE A 19 3.68 2.40 -3.32
CA ILE A 19 4.41 1.13 -3.38
C ILE A 19 3.95 0.35 -4.61
N LYS A 20 4.92 -0.07 -5.43
CA LYS A 20 4.68 -0.99 -6.55
C LYS A 20 4.57 -2.43 -6.06
N LYS A 21 3.83 -3.27 -6.77
CA LYS A 21 3.72 -4.70 -6.46
C LYS A 21 5.05 -5.41 -6.13
N PRO A 22 6.15 -5.29 -6.92
CA PRO A 22 7.41 -5.99 -6.61
C PRO A 22 8.06 -5.51 -5.30
N GLU A 23 7.89 -4.24 -4.96
CA GLU A 23 8.40 -3.65 -3.71
C GLU A 23 7.57 -4.15 -2.52
N LEU A 24 6.24 -4.16 -2.65
CA LEU A 24 5.33 -4.70 -1.64
C LEU A 24 5.62 -6.19 -1.36
N GLN A 25 5.93 -6.97 -2.39
CA GLN A 25 6.32 -8.38 -2.24
C GLN A 25 7.62 -8.55 -1.43
N LYS A 26 8.60 -7.65 -1.61
CA LYS A 26 9.84 -7.65 -0.83
C LYS A 26 9.56 -7.27 0.63
N LEU A 27 8.76 -6.24 0.86
CA LEU A 27 8.38 -5.77 2.20
C LEU A 27 7.61 -6.82 3.00
N LEU A 28 6.72 -7.57 2.33
CA LEU A 28 5.96 -8.65 2.94
C LEU A 28 6.71 -9.99 2.96
N ASN A 29 7.84 -10.10 2.25
CA ASN A 29 8.57 -11.33 2.01
C ASN A 29 7.68 -12.48 1.48
N ILE A 30 6.83 -12.19 0.48
CA ILE A 30 5.91 -13.17 -0.12
C ILE A 30 6.00 -13.23 -1.65
N SER A 31 5.61 -14.38 -2.19
CA SER A 31 5.49 -14.58 -3.63
C SER A 31 4.31 -13.83 -4.26
N ARG A 32 4.38 -13.59 -5.57
CA ARG A 32 3.35 -12.90 -6.37
C ARG A 32 1.98 -13.58 -6.27
N SER A 33 1.99 -14.91 -6.30
CA SER A 33 0.79 -15.76 -6.19
C SER A 33 0.17 -15.66 -4.81
N THR A 34 0.99 -15.62 -3.74
CA THR A 34 0.52 -15.45 -2.36
C THR A 34 -0.13 -14.09 -2.16
N LEU A 35 0.51 -13.01 -2.62
CA LEU A 35 -0.10 -11.67 -2.58
C LEU A 35 -1.45 -11.64 -3.32
N GLY A 36 -1.52 -12.25 -4.51
CA GLY A 36 -2.77 -12.34 -5.27
C GLY A 36 -3.88 -13.10 -4.53
N ARG A 37 -3.54 -14.22 -3.88
CA ARG A 37 -4.49 -14.99 -3.05
C ARG A 37 -4.96 -14.19 -1.83
N TRP A 38 -4.06 -13.47 -1.15
CA TRP A 38 -4.42 -12.66 0.01
C TRP A 38 -5.38 -11.53 -0.36
N ILE A 39 -5.16 -10.87 -1.50
CA ILE A 39 -6.09 -9.84 -2.00
C ILE A 39 -7.46 -10.47 -2.30
N LYS A 40 -7.49 -11.61 -3.03
CA LYS A 40 -8.75 -12.29 -3.36
C LYS A 40 -9.50 -12.79 -2.12
N ALA A 41 -8.79 -13.20 -1.08
CA ALA A 41 -9.36 -13.67 0.19
C ALA A 41 -9.70 -12.54 1.17
N GLY A 42 -9.42 -11.27 0.83
CA GLY A 42 -9.64 -10.13 1.72
C GLY A 42 -8.67 -10.05 2.90
N HIS A 43 -7.56 -10.80 2.87
CA HIS A 43 -6.52 -10.75 3.90
C HIS A 43 -5.57 -9.58 3.75
N PHE A 44 -5.45 -8.99 2.56
CA PHE A 44 -4.63 -7.83 2.26
C PHE A 44 -5.45 -6.85 1.41
N PRO A 45 -5.32 -5.52 1.61
CA PRO A 45 -6.10 -4.54 0.86
C PRO A 45 -5.87 -4.63 -0.67
N PRO A 46 -6.91 -4.39 -1.48
CA PRO A 46 -6.74 -4.24 -2.92
C PRO A 46 -5.88 -3.02 -3.25
N PRO A 47 -5.30 -2.94 -4.46
CA PRO A 47 -4.50 -1.80 -4.86
C PRO A 47 -5.34 -0.52 -4.90
N ALA A 48 -4.79 0.56 -4.32
CA ALA A 48 -5.38 1.89 -4.36
C ALA A 48 -5.49 2.42 -5.81
N HIS A 49 -4.48 2.11 -6.64
CA HIS A 49 -4.47 2.51 -8.05
C HIS A 49 -3.99 1.39 -8.97
N VAL A 50 -4.50 1.41 -10.20
CA VAL A 50 -3.99 0.60 -11.31
C VAL A 50 -3.61 1.54 -12.45
N ILE A 51 -2.31 1.75 -12.64
CA ILE A 51 -1.77 2.67 -13.66
C ILE A 51 -1.05 1.83 -14.70
N ASN A 52 -1.49 1.90 -15.97
CA ASN A 52 -0.93 1.10 -17.07
C ASN A 52 -0.88 -0.40 -16.76
N GLY A 53 -1.94 -0.94 -16.14
CA GLY A 53 -2.04 -2.34 -15.71
C GLY A 53 -1.16 -2.71 -14.51
N ARG A 54 -0.48 -1.75 -13.88
CA ARG A 54 0.36 -1.97 -12.69
C ARG A 54 -0.41 -1.57 -11.43
N SER A 55 -0.56 -2.53 -10.53
CA SER A 55 -1.16 -2.33 -9.21
C SER A 55 -0.21 -1.55 -8.28
N MET A 56 -0.76 -0.54 -7.62
CA MET A 56 -0.07 0.38 -6.72
C MET A 56 -0.87 0.51 -5.41
N TRP A 57 -0.16 0.58 -4.28
CA TRP A 57 -0.72 0.76 -2.94
C TRP A 57 -0.13 2.00 -2.29
N HIS A 58 -0.83 2.60 -1.33
CA HIS A 58 -0.20 3.56 -0.44
C HIS A 58 0.66 2.81 0.57
N PHE A 59 1.75 3.45 1.02
CA PHE A 59 2.56 2.90 2.10
C PHE A 59 1.76 2.78 3.40
N GLN A 60 0.80 3.67 3.62
CA GLN A 60 -0.16 3.59 4.70
C GLN A 60 -0.96 2.26 4.69
N ASP A 61 -1.33 1.71 3.52
CA ASP A 61 -2.07 0.44 3.44
C ASP A 61 -1.27 -0.72 4.05
N TYR A 62 0.03 -0.74 3.78
CA TYR A 62 0.97 -1.70 4.35
C TYR A 62 1.10 -1.51 5.87
N LYS A 63 1.29 -0.27 6.34
CA LYS A 63 1.38 0.03 7.78
C LYS A 63 0.10 -0.34 8.53
N ASN A 64 -1.07 -0.01 7.96
CA ASN A 64 -2.37 -0.35 8.53
C ASN A 64 -2.55 -1.86 8.60
N TRP A 65 -2.14 -2.59 7.56
CA TRP A 65 -2.20 -4.04 7.56
C TRP A 65 -1.31 -4.65 8.65
N LEU A 66 -0.08 -4.16 8.82
CA LEU A 66 0.81 -4.58 9.89
C LEU A 66 0.20 -4.30 11.27
N ALA A 67 -0.32 -3.10 11.50
CA ALA A 67 -0.95 -2.74 12.76
C ALA A 67 -2.12 -3.68 13.11
N ASN A 68 -2.99 -3.99 12.13
CA ASN A 68 -4.12 -4.91 12.29
C ASN A 68 -3.70 -6.37 12.55
N LYS A 69 -2.49 -6.80 12.16
CA LYS A 69 -1.97 -8.12 12.48
C LYS A 69 -1.59 -8.24 13.96
N HIS A 70 -1.07 -7.17 14.56
CA HIS A 70 -0.64 -7.16 15.96
C HIS A 70 -1.81 -7.01 16.95
N THR A 71 -2.93 -6.41 16.54
CA THR A 71 -4.12 -6.24 17.40
C THR A 71 -4.97 -7.51 17.59
N LYS A 72 -4.73 -8.58 16.84
CA LYS A 72 -5.44 -9.87 17.02
C LYS A 72 -4.82 -10.80 18.08
N ALA A 73 -3.79 -10.36 18.79
CA ALA A 73 -3.18 -11.09 19.91
C ALA A 73 -3.76 -10.68 21.28
N GLY A 74 -5.08 -10.50 21.35
CA GLY A 74 -5.76 -10.05 22.58
C GLY A 74 -7.26 -10.28 22.54
N LYS A 75 -7.68 -11.55 22.50
CA LYS A 75 -8.94 -12.02 23.06
C LYS A 75 -8.78 -13.46 23.51
#